data_AF-A0AAD9DP24-F1
#
_entry.id   AF-A0AAD9DP24-F1
#
_cell.length_a   1.000
_cell.length_b   1.000
_cell.length_c   1.000
_cell.angle_alpha   90.00
_cell.angle_beta   90.00
_cell.angle_gamma   90.00
#
_symmetry.space_group_name_H-M   'P 1'
#
loop_
_entity.id
_entity.type
_entity.pdbx_description
1 polymer ?
#
loop_
_entity_poly.entity_id
_entity_poly.type
_entity_poly.pdbx_seq_one_letter_code
_entity_poly.pdbx_strand_id
1 'polypeptide(L)'
;MDRTADLGKSRGGGVCVMINNSWCNNANVVTLACSCSPNLELLALKFPPFYLPREFTSVIINTVYIPPQANMDTALCELHEALTQFQAQHRDAALIVVGDFNSANLKRAVANLYQHVTFHTRGNRTLLHPIQG
;
A
#
# COMPACT_ATOMS: atom_id res chain seq x y z
N MET A 1 -0.88 -20.29 8.91
CA MET A 1 -0.29 -19.43 7.86
C MET A 1 -0.14 -20.33 6.65
N ASP A 2 -1.20 -20.44 5.85
CA ASP A 2 -1.17 -21.29 4.66
C ASP A 2 -0.36 -20.63 3.56
N ARG A 3 0.64 -21.38 3.07
CA ARG A 3 1.40 -21.05 1.88
C ARG A 3 0.53 -21.40 0.69
N THR A 4 -0.27 -20.46 0.22
CA THR A 4 -0.97 -20.65 -1.05
C THR A 4 0.08 -20.68 -2.16
N ALA A 5 0.30 -21.85 -2.74
CA ALA A 5 1.20 -22.10 -3.87
C ALA A 5 0.75 -21.38 -5.16
N ASP A 6 -0.35 -20.64 -5.11
CA ASP A 6 -1.05 -20.05 -6.26
C ASP A 6 -0.52 -18.67 -6.68
N LEU A 7 0.51 -18.12 -6.02
CA LEU A 7 1.05 -16.78 -6.31
C LEU A 7 2.24 -16.75 -7.28
N GLY A 8 2.60 -17.88 -7.90
CA GLY A 8 3.53 -17.92 -9.05
C GLY A 8 4.97 -17.46 -8.79
N LYS A 9 5.42 -17.34 -7.53
CA LYS A 9 6.77 -16.88 -7.21
C LYS A 9 7.81 -18.00 -7.32
N SER A 10 8.86 -17.76 -8.10
CA SER A 10 10.04 -18.65 -8.24
C SER A 10 11.17 -18.36 -7.22
N ARG A 11 11.09 -17.24 -6.49
CA ARG A 11 12.05 -16.82 -5.45
C ARG A 11 11.33 -16.33 -4.19
N GLY A 12 11.99 -16.46 -3.03
CA GLY A 12 11.46 -16.01 -1.74
C GLY A 12 11.44 -14.48 -1.59
N GLY A 13 10.48 -13.96 -0.81
CA GLY A 13 10.29 -12.53 -0.53
C GLY A 13 8.81 -12.16 -0.32
N GLY A 14 8.55 -10.95 0.15
CA GLY A 14 7.19 -10.43 0.32
C GLY A 14 7.13 -9.11 1.09
N VAL A 15 5.97 -8.47 1.03
CA VAL A 15 5.65 -7.28 1.82
C VAL A 15 4.96 -7.68 3.13
N CYS A 16 5.18 -6.90 4.19
CA CYS A 16 4.58 -7.10 5.50
C CYS A 16 4.19 -5.75 6.10
N VAL A 17 3.06 -5.72 6.80
CA VAL A 17 2.63 -4.57 7.62
C VAL A 17 2.61 -5.02 9.06
N MET A 18 3.23 -4.23 9.93
CA MET A 18 3.13 -4.37 11.37
C MET A 18 2.35 -3.18 11.92
N ILE A 19 1.24 -3.45 12.60
CA ILE A 19 0.42 -2.44 13.26
C ILE A 19 0.64 -2.56 14.77
N ASN A 20 0.91 -1.45 15.43
CA ASN A 20 1.05 -1.44 16.88
C ASN A 20 -0.33 -1.65 17.53
N ASN A 21 -0.45 -2.55 18.51
CA ASN A 21 -1.71 -2.82 19.21
C ASN A 21 -2.30 -1.60 19.93
N SER A 22 -1.48 -0.57 20.20
CA SER A 22 -1.95 0.73 20.72
C SER A 22 -2.63 1.62 19.67
N TRP A 23 -2.57 1.26 18.38
CA TRP A 23 -3.17 2.04 17.31
C TRP A 23 -4.61 1.61 17.03
N CYS A 24 -4.91 0.31 17.05
CA CYS A 24 -6.26 -0.20 16.84
C CYS A 24 -6.46 -1.57 17.48
N ASN A 25 -7.72 -1.98 17.63
CA ASN A 25 -8.06 -3.35 18.00
C ASN A 25 -7.77 -4.31 16.83
N ASN A 26 -6.94 -5.33 17.07
CA ASN A 26 -6.56 -6.33 16.07
C ASN A 26 -7.78 -7.06 15.46
N ALA A 27 -8.87 -7.22 16.21
CA ALA A 27 -10.10 -7.84 15.70
C ALA A 27 -10.78 -7.03 14.58
N ASN A 28 -10.46 -5.75 14.45
CA ASN A 28 -11.03 -4.83 13.46
C ASN A 28 -10.12 -4.60 12.24
N VAL A 29 -8.98 -5.31 12.17
CA VAL A 29 -8.07 -5.26 11.02
C VAL A 29 -8.60 -6.18 9.93
N VAL A 30 -8.81 -5.63 8.74
CA VAL A 30 -9.36 -6.33 7.57
C VAL A 30 -8.36 -6.28 6.43
N THR A 31 -8.00 -7.43 5.88
CA THR A 31 -7.22 -7.49 4.63
C THR A 31 -8.13 -7.22 3.45
N LEU A 32 -7.89 -6.12 2.73
CA LEU A 32 -8.64 -5.75 1.52
C LEU A 32 -8.07 -6.44 0.28
N ALA A 33 -6.74 -6.53 0.18
CA ALA A 33 -6.08 -7.22 -0.90
C ALA A 33 -4.74 -7.81 -0.46
N CYS A 34 -4.43 -8.98 -1.00
CA CYS A 34 -3.11 -9.59 -0.96
C CYS A 34 -2.86 -10.13 -2.37
N SER A 35 -2.10 -9.39 -3.17
CA SER A 35 -1.86 -9.72 -4.58
C SER A 35 -0.38 -9.70 -4.88
N CYS A 36 0.01 -10.58 -5.80
CA CYS A 36 1.36 -10.67 -6.30
C CYS A 36 1.29 -10.89 -7.80
N SER A 37 1.74 -9.89 -8.55
CA SER A 37 2.01 -9.98 -9.97
C SER A 37 3.52 -9.92 -10.22
N PRO A 38 4.00 -10.24 -11.43
CA PRO A 38 5.39 -10.00 -11.81
C PRO A 38 5.82 -8.53 -11.71
N ASN A 39 4.85 -7.60 -11.70
CA ASN A 39 5.09 -6.16 -11.75
C ASN A 39 4.81 -5.45 -10.42
N LEU A 40 3.97 -6.02 -9.56
CA LEU A 40 3.48 -5.39 -8.35
C LEU A 40 3.18 -6.45 -7.28
N GLU A 41 3.75 -6.27 -6.09
CA GLU A 41 3.25 -6.93 -4.88
C GLU A 41 2.50 -5.90 -4.04
N LEU A 42 1.25 -6.19 -3.70
CA LEU A 42 0.37 -5.29 -2.96
C LEU A 42 -0.29 -6.03 -1.79
N LEU A 43 -0.09 -5.47 -0.60
CA LEU A 43 -0.83 -5.83 0.61
C LEU A 43 -1.60 -4.61 1.12
N ALA A 44 -2.92 -4.67 1.08
CA ALA A 44 -3.80 -3.61 1.54
C ALA A 44 -4.55 -4.04 2.80
N LEU A 45 -4.40 -3.28 3.88
CA LEU A 45 -5.10 -3.49 5.16
C LEU A 45 -5.94 -2.28 5.50
N LYS A 46 -7.19 -2.51 5.94
CA LYS A 46 -8.08 -1.51 6.50
C LYS A 46 -8.23 -1.73 7.99
N PHE A 47 -8.14 -0.67 8.77
CA PHE A 47 -8.42 -0.72 10.20
C PHE A 47 -8.87 0.65 10.73
N PRO A 48 -9.67 0.70 11.80
CA PRO A 48 -10.02 1.94 12.47
C PRO A 48 -9.08 2.22 13.67
N PRO A 49 -8.13 3.16 13.56
CA PRO A 49 -7.37 3.64 14.70
C PRO A 49 -8.22 4.18 15.85
N PHE A 50 -7.72 4.09 17.08
CA PHE A 50 -8.36 4.72 18.25
C PHE A 50 -8.37 6.25 18.16
N TYR A 51 -7.39 6.82 17.47
CA TYR A 51 -7.24 8.26 17.30
C TYR A 51 -7.21 8.61 15.81
N LEU A 52 -8.29 9.19 15.32
CA LEU A 52 -8.48 9.62 13.93
C LEU A 52 -9.07 11.04 13.91
N PRO A 53 -8.69 11.88 12.94
CA PRO A 53 -9.43 13.11 12.68
C PRO A 53 -10.90 12.81 12.38
N ARG A 54 -11.78 13.74 12.75
CA ARG A 54 -13.25 13.57 12.66
C ARG A 54 -13.75 13.25 11.24
N GLU A 55 -12.98 13.62 10.23
CA GLU A 55 -13.28 13.44 8.81
C GLU A 55 -13.17 11.98 8.35
N PHE A 56 -12.42 11.14 9.08
CA PHE A 56 -12.11 9.78 8.66
C PHE A 56 -12.62 8.74 9.66
N THR A 57 -13.18 7.66 9.14
CA THR A 57 -13.71 6.53 9.93
C THR A 57 -12.70 5.39 10.07
N SER A 58 -11.73 5.33 9.16
CA SER A 58 -10.74 4.26 9.10
C SER A 58 -9.53 4.68 8.28
N VAL A 59 -8.47 3.88 8.33
CA VAL A 59 -7.26 4.02 7.52
C VAL A 59 -7.10 2.76 6.67
N ILE A 60 -6.67 2.95 5.41
CA ILE A 60 -6.28 1.87 4.51
C ILE A 60 -4.79 2.03 4.20
N ILE A 61 -3.97 1.10 4.68
CA ILE A 61 -2.53 1.04 4.37
C ILE A 61 -2.33 0.08 3.20
N ASN A 62 -1.79 0.59 2.11
CA ASN A 62 -1.37 -0.16 0.93
C ASN A 62 0.14 -0.26 0.95
N THR A 63 0.66 -1.47 1.16
CA THR A 63 2.10 -1.74 1.09
C THR A 63 2.44 -2.30 -0.26
N VAL A 64 3.29 -1.59 -0.97
CA VAL A 64 3.61 -1.81 -2.37
C VAL A 64 5.08 -2.21 -2.52
N TYR A 65 5.35 -3.20 -3.37
CA TYR A 65 6.69 -3.48 -3.84
C TYR A 65 6.66 -3.62 -5.36
N ILE A 66 7.40 -2.76 -6.07
CA ILE A 66 7.56 -2.82 -7.53
C ILE A 66 8.94 -3.40 -7.80
N PRO A 67 9.08 -4.62 -8.35
CA PRO A 67 10.38 -5.19 -8.68
C PRO A 67 11.20 -4.29 -9.63
N PRO A 68 12.54 -4.24 -9.51
CA PRO A 68 13.38 -3.40 -10.39
C PRO A 68 13.24 -3.70 -11.89
N GLN A 69 12.90 -4.95 -12.22
CA GLN A 69 12.68 -5.44 -13.58
C GLN A 69 11.20 -5.41 -14.02
N ALA A 70 10.30 -4.82 -13.21
CA ALA A 70 8.88 -4.74 -13.53
C ALA A 70 8.63 -3.85 -14.75
N ASN A 71 7.56 -4.16 -15.50
CA ASN A 71 7.00 -3.19 -16.43
C ASN A 71 6.34 -2.07 -15.63
N MET A 72 6.90 -0.86 -15.72
CA MET A 72 6.46 0.27 -14.92
C MET A 72 5.03 0.71 -15.25
N ASP A 73 4.65 0.76 -16.53
CA ASP A 73 3.31 1.21 -16.91
C ASP A 73 2.26 0.19 -16.43
N THR A 74 2.55 -1.11 -16.52
CA THR A 74 1.68 -2.16 -15.97
C THR A 74 1.60 -2.10 -14.45
N ALA A 75 2.73 -1.95 -13.74
CA ALA A 75 2.75 -1.84 -12.28
C ALA A 75 1.93 -0.64 -11.77
N LEU A 76 2.06 0.51 -12.45
CA LEU A 76 1.32 1.72 -12.11
C LEU A 76 -0.17 1.60 -12.44
N CYS A 77 -0.53 0.90 -13.52
CA CYS A 77 -1.92 0.62 -13.87
C CYS A 77 -2.59 -0.28 -12.82
N GLU A 78 -1.95 -1.40 -12.47
CA GLU A 78 -2.43 -2.32 -11.44
C GLU A 78 -2.60 -1.60 -10.09
N LEU A 79 -1.64 -0.76 -9.72
CA LEU A 79 -1.73 0.05 -8.51
C LEU A 79 -2.89 1.07 -8.58
N HIS A 80 -3.02 1.80 -9.69
CA HIS A 80 -4.09 2.79 -9.86
C HIS A 80 -5.49 2.15 -9.77
N GLU A 81 -5.68 0.98 -10.42
CA GLU A 81 -6.94 0.24 -10.36
C GLU A 81 -7.29 -0.16 -8.93
N ALA A 82 -6.33 -0.73 -8.18
CA ALA A 82 -6.53 -1.12 -6.79
C ALA A 82 -6.89 0.09 -5.90
N LEU A 83 -6.15 1.19 -6.02
CA LEU A 83 -6.40 2.40 -5.22
C LEU A 83 -7.75 3.04 -5.56
N THR A 84 -8.12 3.09 -6.85
CA THR A 84 -9.42 3.60 -7.29
C THR A 84 -10.55 2.75 -6.74
N GLN A 85 -10.39 1.42 -6.74
CA GLN A 85 -11.37 0.51 -6.16
C GLN A 85 -11.54 0.75 -4.66
N PHE A 86 -10.45 0.89 -3.90
CA PHE A 86 -10.51 1.14 -2.46
C PHE A 86 -11.14 2.50 -2.15
N GLN A 87 -10.82 3.55 -2.91
CA GLN A 87 -11.43 4.86 -2.77
C GLN A 87 -12.93 4.82 -3.05
N ALA A 88 -13.37 4.09 -4.09
CA ALA A 88 -14.79 3.95 -4.42
C ALA A 88 -15.58 3.20 -3.34
N GLN A 89 -14.98 2.15 -2.77
CA GLN A 89 -15.63 1.31 -1.74
C GLN A 89 -15.55 1.91 -0.32
N HIS A 90 -14.57 2.77 -0.05
CA HIS A 90 -14.28 3.29 1.28
C HIS A 90 -14.01 4.80 1.24
N ARG A 91 -15.03 5.58 0.83
CA ARG A 91 -14.91 7.05 0.70
C ARG A 91 -14.54 7.78 1.99
N ASP A 92 -14.88 7.22 3.14
CA ASP A 92 -14.61 7.83 4.45
C ASP A 92 -13.33 7.28 5.09
N ALA A 93 -12.46 6.61 4.32
CA ALA A 93 -11.21 6.05 4.80
C ALA A 93 -10.01 6.84 4.27
N ALA A 94 -9.09 7.20 5.17
CA ALA A 94 -7.82 7.78 4.78
C ALA A 94 -6.97 6.70 4.09
N LEU A 95 -6.53 6.97 2.86
CA LEU A 95 -5.69 6.06 2.10
C LEU A 95 -4.22 6.36 2.40
N ILE A 96 -3.39 5.36 2.59
CA ILE A 96 -1.94 5.50 2.78
C ILE A 96 -1.25 4.52 1.82
N VAL A 97 -0.25 4.98 1.08
CA VAL A 97 0.50 4.13 0.13
C VAL A 97 1.98 4.16 0.48
N VAL A 98 2.51 3.05 0.96
CA VAL A 98 3.88 2.91 1.45
C VAL A 98 4.55 1.75 0.75
N GLY A 99 5.87 1.76 0.61
CA GLY A 99 6.50 0.67 -0.12
C GLY A 99 7.85 0.98 -0.75
N ASP A 100 8.43 -0.02 -1.40
CA ASP A 100 9.57 0.20 -2.28
C ASP A 100 9.07 0.29 -3.72
N PHE A 101 8.99 1.52 -4.20
CA PHE A 101 8.58 1.83 -5.56
C PHE A 101 9.75 1.75 -6.56
N ASN A 102 10.98 1.50 -6.08
CA ASN A 102 12.21 1.55 -6.87
C ASN A 102 12.29 2.82 -7.73
N SER A 103 12.31 2.67 -9.05
CA SER A 103 12.40 3.79 -10.01
C SER A 103 11.03 4.34 -10.42
N ALA A 104 9.93 3.87 -9.80
CA ALA A 104 8.58 4.32 -10.16
C ALA A 104 8.34 5.75 -9.71
N ASN A 105 7.84 6.57 -10.63
CA ASN A 105 7.34 7.88 -10.31
C ASN A 105 5.83 7.80 -10.03
N LEU A 106 5.46 7.77 -8.75
CA LEU A 106 4.07 7.64 -8.30
C LEU A 106 3.16 8.78 -8.79
N LYS A 107 3.72 9.95 -9.12
CA LYS A 107 2.97 11.08 -9.69
C LYS A 107 2.36 10.76 -11.05
N ARG A 108 2.92 9.78 -11.78
CA ARG A 108 2.36 9.31 -13.06
C ARG A 108 1.19 8.36 -12.89
N ALA A 109 1.12 7.65 -11.76
CA ALA A 109 0.11 6.63 -11.50
C ALA A 109 -1.16 7.22 -10.90
N VAL A 110 -1.01 8.20 -10.00
CA VAL A 110 -2.14 8.77 -9.28
C VAL A 110 -1.85 10.25 -9.04
N ALA A 111 -2.54 11.11 -9.79
CA ALA A 111 -2.33 12.56 -9.77
C ALA A 111 -2.61 13.21 -8.40
N ASN A 112 -3.37 12.53 -7.54
CA ASN A 112 -3.80 13.04 -6.23
C ASN A 112 -2.96 12.55 -5.05
N LEU A 113 -1.84 11.84 -5.28
CA LEU A 113 -0.98 11.40 -4.18
C LEU A 113 -0.07 12.55 -3.72
N TYR A 114 -0.30 13.03 -2.50
CA TYR A 114 0.60 13.94 -1.83
C TYR A 114 1.75 13.15 -1.17
N GLN A 115 3.00 13.50 -1.47
CA GLN A 115 4.15 12.87 -0.81
C GLN A 115 4.42 13.55 0.54
N HIS A 116 4.08 12.87 1.64
CA HIS A 116 4.30 13.42 2.98
C HIS A 116 5.64 13.03 3.63
N VAL A 117 6.29 11.94 3.21
CA VAL A 117 7.65 11.60 3.67
C VAL A 117 8.66 11.98 2.60
N THR A 118 9.60 12.84 2.97
CA THR A 118 10.64 13.38 2.08
C THR A 118 12.04 12.92 2.45
N PHE A 119 12.23 12.29 3.63
CA PHE A 119 13.52 11.81 4.09
C PHE A 119 13.83 10.38 3.62
N HIS A 120 15.11 10.08 3.48
CA HIS A 120 15.54 8.80 2.96
C HIS A 120 15.25 7.66 3.95
N THR A 121 14.58 6.61 3.49
CA THR A 121 14.24 5.42 4.29
C THR A 121 15.05 4.19 3.87
N ARG A 122 15.88 4.30 2.81
CA ARG A 122 16.95 3.35 2.46
C ARG A 122 18.14 4.10 1.87
N GLY A 123 19.20 4.27 2.65
CA GLY A 123 20.39 5.02 2.23
C GLY A 123 20.03 6.46 1.87
N ASN A 124 20.24 6.86 0.60
CA ASN A 124 19.88 8.18 0.06
C ASN A 124 18.58 8.14 -0.79
N ARG A 125 17.60 7.28 -0.49
CA ARG A 125 16.29 7.24 -1.18
C ARG A 125 15.10 7.31 -0.23
N THR A 126 14.12 8.13 -0.57
CA THR A 126 12.87 8.32 0.17
C THR A 126 11.82 7.34 -0.34
N LEU A 127 11.33 6.43 0.52
CA LEU A 127 10.46 5.30 0.13
C LEU A 127 9.07 5.33 0.81
N LEU A 128 8.59 6.48 1.29
CA LEU A 128 7.30 6.56 1.97
C LEU A 128 6.45 7.68 1.35
N HIS A 129 5.17 7.39 1.06
CA HIS A 129 4.19 8.35 0.55
C HIS A 129 2.86 8.28 1.34
N PRO A 130 2.76 8.88 2.53
CA PRO A 130 1.47 9.00 3.21
C PRO A 130 0.53 9.93 2.42
N ILE A 131 -0.73 9.54 2.23
CA ILE A 131 -1.75 10.35 1.55
C ILE A 131 -2.69 10.94 2.60
N GLN A 132 -3.07 12.19 2.39
CA GLN A 132 -4.30 12.77 2.91
C GLN A 132 -5.13 13.20 1.71
N GLY A 133 -6.41 12.85 1.73
CA GLY A 133 -7.45 13.30 0.82
C GLY A 133 -8.79 12.97 1.45
#